data_AF-A0A929VFL9-F1
#
_entry.id   AF-A0A929VFL9-F1
#
_cell.length_a   1.000
_cell.length_b   1.000
_cell.length_c   1.000
_cell.angle_alpha   90.00
_cell.angle_beta   90.00
_cell.angle_gamma   90.00
#
_symmetry.space_group_name_H-M   'P 1'
#
loop_
_entity.id
_entity.type
_entity.pdbx_description
1 polymer ?
#
loop_
_entity_poly.entity_id
_entity_poly.type
_entity_poly.pdbx_seq_one_letter_code
_entity_poly.pdbx_strand_id
1 'polypeptide(L)' 'IQIEQRPTEEVTDMWYKERMAPERINVYNPAFDVTDHELITAIITEDGVITDFAHGFTRKP' A
#
# COMPACT_ATOMS: atom_id res chain seq x y z
N ILE A 1 -3.32 -4.21 11.66
CA ILE A 1 -3.65 -4.23 10.21
C ILE A 1 -3.38 -5.65 9.71
N GLN A 2 -4.25 -6.22 8.88
CA GLN A 2 -4.00 -7.50 8.21
C GLN A 2 -3.52 -7.20 6.80
N ILE A 3 -2.41 -7.79 6.38
CA ILE A 3 -1.87 -7.62 5.02
C ILE A 3 -2.45 -8.70 4.13
N GLU A 4 -3.29 -8.30 3.18
CA GLU A 4 -3.85 -9.20 2.17
C GLU A 4 -2.71 -9.83 1.35
N GLN A 5 -2.76 -11.15 1.18
CA GLN A 5 -1.90 -11.89 0.26
C GLN A 5 -2.73 -12.25 -0.97
N ARG A 6 -2.26 -11.83 -2.15
CA ARG A 6 -2.95 -12.05 -3.43
C ARG A 6 -2.39 -13.25 -4.17
N PRO A 7 -3.13 -13.78 -5.16
CA PRO A 7 -2.68 -14.91 -5.97
C PRO A 7 -1.30 -14.68 -6.58
N THR A 8 -0.51 -15.75 -6.69
CA THR A 8 0.88 -15.66 -7.16
C THR A 8 0.97 -15.37 -8.66
N GLU A 9 -0.08 -15.70 -9.40
CA GLU A 9 -0.22 -15.53 -10.86
C GLU A 9 -0.22 -14.06 -11.27
N GLU A 10 -0.58 -13.15 -10.35
CA GLU A 10 -0.50 -11.70 -10.59
C GLU A 10 0.95 -11.24 -10.80
N VAL A 11 1.91 -11.94 -10.19
CA VAL A 11 3.35 -11.65 -10.34
C VAL A 11 3.95 -12.41 -11.52
N THR A 12 3.48 -13.64 -11.79
CA THR A 12 4.17 -14.55 -12.73
C THR A 12 3.59 -14.56 -14.15
N ASP A 13 2.29 -14.32 -14.32
CA ASP A 13 1.57 -14.60 -15.58
C ASP A 13 0.73 -13.41 -16.06
N MET A 14 0.09 -12.68 -15.15
CA MET A 14 -0.92 -11.68 -15.49
C MET A 14 -0.28 -10.45 -16.19
N TRP A 15 -1.00 -9.83 -17.14
CA TRP A 15 -0.56 -8.70 -17.99
C TRP A 15 0.59 -8.95 -18.97
N TYR A 16 1.21 -10.13 -18.96
CA TYR A 16 2.27 -10.49 -19.90
C TYR A 16 1.73 -11.33 -21.06
N LYS A 17 2.43 -11.28 -22.21
CA LYS A 17 2.09 -12.11 -23.38
C LYS A 17 2.26 -13.61 -23.09
N GLU A 18 3.21 -13.93 -22.22
CA GLU A 18 3.55 -15.27 -21.73
C GLU A 18 4.14 -15.15 -20.32
N ARG A 19 4.24 -16.28 -19.61
CA ARG A 19 4.77 -16.34 -18.24
C ARG A 19 6.19 -15.76 -18.18
N MET A 20 6.43 -14.81 -17.28
CA MET A 20 7.72 -14.10 -17.17
C MET A 20 8.65 -14.69 -16.10
N ALA A 21 8.11 -15.53 -15.20
CA ALA A 21 8.87 -16.15 -14.13
C ALA A 21 9.03 -17.66 -14.35
N PRO A 22 10.11 -18.29 -13.85
CA PRO A 22 10.27 -19.74 -13.93
C PRO A 22 9.06 -20.51 -13.39
N GLU A 23 8.85 -21.71 -13.92
CA GLU A 23 7.84 -22.61 -13.38
C GLU A 23 8.17 -22.95 -11.92
N ARG A 24 7.12 -23.01 -11.08
CA ARG A 24 7.18 -23.42 -9.66
C ARG A 24 8.06 -22.55 -8.76
N ILE A 25 8.43 -21.34 -9.19
CA ILE A 25 9.10 -20.38 -8.31
C ILE A 25 8.16 -19.99 -7.16
N ASN A 26 8.70 -19.86 -5.95
CA ASN A 26 7.94 -19.34 -4.81
C ASN A 26 7.74 -17.83 -4.97
N VAL A 27 6.54 -17.36 -4.66
CA VAL A 27 6.16 -15.95 -4.77
C VAL A 27 5.63 -15.46 -3.44
N TYR A 28 6.04 -14.25 -3.07
CA TYR A 28 5.48 -13.50 -1.96
C TYR A 28 4.77 -12.27 -2.55
N ASN A 29 3.43 -12.20 -2.41
CA ASN A 29 2.61 -11.18 -3.05
C ASN A 29 1.67 -10.47 -2.05
N PRO A 30 2.23 -9.71 -1.09
CA PRO A 30 1.42 -8.83 -0.24
C PRO A 30 0.83 -7.69 -1.10
N ALA A 31 -0.47 -7.47 -0.99
CA ALA A 31 -1.15 -6.39 -1.72
C ALA A 31 -0.90 -5.00 -1.11
N PHE A 32 -0.52 -4.95 0.17
CA PHE A 32 -0.32 -3.72 0.93
C PHE A 32 0.92 -3.82 1.83
N ASP A 33 1.45 -2.68 2.24
CA ASP A 33 2.40 -2.53 3.33
C ASP A 33 1.89 -1.46 4.32
N VAL A 34 2.71 -1.10 5.31
CA VAL A 34 2.38 -0.08 6.32
C VAL A 34 3.50 0.94 6.35
N THR A 35 3.14 2.22 6.26
CA THR A 35 4.04 3.35 6.46
C THR A 35 3.76 3.97 7.83
N ASP A 36 4.80 4.10 8.67
CA ASP A 36 4.69 4.78 9.95
C ASP A 36 4.37 6.27 9.76
N HIS A 37 3.57 6.83 10.67
CA HIS A 37 3.10 8.21 10.56
C HIS A 37 4.24 9.24 10.58
N GLU A 38 5.38 8.92 11.19
CA GLU A 38 6.59 9.77 11.18
C GLU A 38 7.17 9.98 9.77
N LEU A 39 6.82 9.12 8.81
CA LEU A 39 7.25 9.18 7.41
C LEU A 39 6.23 9.89 6.50
N ILE A 40 5.11 10.35 7.04
CA ILE A 40 4.02 10.97 6.28
C ILE A 40 4.04 12.49 6.51
N THR A 41 4.11 13.31 5.46
CA THR A 41 4.08 14.78 5.60
C THR A 41 2.69 15.32 5.95
N ALA A 42 1.64 14.75 5.35
CA ALA A 42 0.26 15.16 5.58
C ALA A 42 -0.73 14.07 5.17
N ILE A 43 -1.91 14.07 5.80
CA ILE A 43 -3.08 13.29 5.37
C ILE A 43 -4.15 14.25 4.86
N ILE A 44 -4.59 14.07 3.62
CA ILE A 44 -5.63 14.88 2.98
C ILE A 44 -6.97 14.15 3.08
N THR A 45 -7.99 14.83 3.60
CA THR A 45 -9.34 14.30 3.83
C THR A 45 -10.38 15.32 3.35
N GLU A 46 -11.65 14.92 3.31
CA GLU A 46 -12.79 15.81 3.06
C GLU A 46 -12.93 16.94 4.10
N ASP A 47 -12.38 16.74 5.30
CA ASP A 47 -12.40 17.70 6.41
C ASP A 47 -11.19 18.66 6.42
N GLY A 48 -10.26 18.50 5.46
CA GLY A 48 -9.06 19.32 5.31
C GLY A 48 -7.76 18.53 5.36
N VAL A 49 -6.66 19.23 5.68
CA VAL A 49 -5.29 18.70 5.67
C VAL A 49 -4.76 18.55 7.09
N ILE A 50 -4.37 17.32 7.48
CA ILE A 50 -3.73 17.02 8.76
C ILE A 50 -2.22 17.01 8.56
N THR A 51 -1.49 17.88 9.27
CA THR A 51 -0.02 17.93 9.26
C THR A 51 0.60 17.72 10.63
N ASP A 52 -0.20 17.74 11.70
CA ASP A 52 0.23 17.48 13.07
C ASP A 52 -0.50 16.25 13.61
N PHE A 53 0.21 15.13 13.62
CA PHE A 53 -0.34 13.83 14.03
C PHE A 53 -0.43 13.69 15.56
N ALA A 54 0.21 14.57 16.33
CA ALA A 54 0.18 14.54 17.80
C ALA A 54 -1.04 15.28 18.36
N HIS A 55 -1.48 16.35 17.69
CA HIS A 55 -2.54 17.23 18.20
C HIS A 55 -3.88 17.17 17.42
N GLY A 56 -3.96 16.35 16.36
CA GLY A 56 -5.20 16.11 15.62
C GLY A 56 -5.58 17.25 14.66
N PHE A 57 -6.85 17.29 14.22
CA PHE A 57 -7.32 18.25 13.22
C PHE A 57 -7.15 19.71 13.69
N THR A 58 -6.27 20.46 13.04
CA THR A 58 -6.29 21.91 13.07
C THR A 58 -7.26 22.40 12.00
N ARG A 59 -8.51 22.67 12.36
CA ARG A 59 -9.43 23.38 11.45
C ARG A 59 -8.85 24.76 11.18
N LYS A 60 -8.54 25.07 9.92
CA LYS A 60 -8.40 26.48 9.51
C LYS A 60 -9.75 27.18 9.74
N PRO A 61 -9.76 28.43 10.22
CA PRO A 61 -10.99 29.19 10.44
C PRO A 61 -11.81 29.36 9.16
#